data_AF-A0A530L6W5-F1
#
_entry.id   AF-A0A530L6W5-F1
#
_cell.length_a   1.000
_cell.length_b   1.000
_cell.length_c   1.000
_cell.angle_alpha   90.00
_cell.angle_beta   90.00
_cell.angle_gamma   90.00
#
_symmetry.space_group_name_H-M   'P 1'
#
loop_
_entity.id
_entity.type
_entity.pdbx_description
1 polymer ?
#
loop_
_entity_poly.entity_id
_entity_poly.type
_entity_poly.pdbx_seq_one_letter_code
_entity_poly.pdbx_strand_id
1 'polypeptide(L)' 'AGYRIIREGECRGGGGGGEEQTFCTREYRPVCARRHCELRTFPNECEARAADYRVVDDGPC' A
#
# COMPACT_ATOMS: atom_id res chain seq x y z
N ALA A 1 -5.31 -17.88 43.80
CA ALA A 1 -4.20 -16.95 43.56
C ALA A 1 -4.54 -16.12 42.32
N GLY A 2 -4.39 -14.80 42.37
CA GLY A 2 -4.72 -13.88 41.28
C GLY A 2 -3.49 -13.12 40.81
N TYR A 3 -3.47 -12.75 39.53
CA TYR A 3 -2.39 -11.96 38.92
C TYR A 3 -2.73 -10.46 38.95
N ARG A 4 -1.70 -9.60 38.93
CA ARG A 4 -1.84 -8.15 38.79
C ARG A 4 -1.20 -7.71 37.48
N ILE A 5 -2.02 -7.15 36.58
CA ILE A 5 -1.56 -6.53 35.33
C ILE A 5 -0.66 -5.34 35.68
N ILE A 6 0.58 -5.34 35.21
CA ILE A 6 1.56 -4.26 35.46
C ILE A 6 1.40 -3.10 34.48
N ARG A 7 0.95 -3.35 33.24
CA ARG A 7 0.56 -2.35 32.24
C ARG A 7 -0.47 -2.96 31.27
N GLU A 8 -1.52 -2.23 30.95
CA GLU A 8 -2.39 -2.51 29.80
C GLU A 8 -1.65 -2.11 28.51
N GLY A 9 -1.04 -3.10 27.86
CA GLY A 9 -0.65 -2.90 26.48
C GLY A 9 -1.91 -3.00 25.65
N GLU A 10 -2.47 -1.87 25.23
CA GLU A 10 -3.08 -1.86 23.91
C GLU A 10 -1.97 -2.42 22.99
N CYS A 11 -2.18 -3.62 22.44
CA CYS A 11 -1.51 -3.97 21.20
C CYS A 11 -1.81 -2.78 20.32
N ARG A 12 -0.85 -1.88 20.16
CA ARG A 12 -0.93 -0.83 19.16
C ARG A 12 -0.83 -1.55 17.83
N GLY A 13 -1.92 -2.23 17.46
CA GLY A 13 -2.37 -2.29 16.09
C GLY A 13 -2.69 -0.85 15.72
N GLY A 14 -1.62 -0.07 15.52
CA GLY A 14 -1.70 1.15 14.76
C GLY A 14 -2.09 0.70 13.37
N GLY A 15 -3.40 0.71 13.10
CA GLY A 15 -3.91 0.56 11.76
C GLY A 15 -3.27 1.62 10.87
N GLY A 16 -2.78 1.16 9.72
CA GLY A 16 -2.35 2.03 8.63
C GLY A 16 -0.91 1.75 8.19
N GLY A 17 -0.74 0.99 7.11
CA GLY A 17 0.49 1.07 6.33
C GLY A 17 1.01 -0.19 5.65
N GLY A 18 0.20 -1.21 5.45
CA GLY A 18 0.57 -2.33 4.60
C GLY A 18 -0.63 -3.22 4.42
N GLU A 19 -1.00 -3.50 3.18
CA GLU A 19 -2.05 -4.47 2.81
C GLU A 19 -3.50 -4.11 3.17
N GLU A 20 -3.97 -2.90 2.81
CA GLU A 20 -5.33 -2.87 2.27
C GLU A 20 -5.27 -3.76 1.03
N GLN A 21 -5.71 -5.02 1.15
CA GLN A 21 -5.71 -6.02 0.08
C GLN A 21 -6.58 -5.48 -1.05
N THR A 22 -5.99 -4.65 -1.90
CA THR A 22 -6.66 -3.99 -3.00
C THR A 22 -6.74 -5.02 -4.11
N PHE A 23 -7.94 -5.53 -4.35
CA PHE A 23 -8.18 -6.48 -5.43
C PHE A 23 -8.18 -5.75 -6.76
N CYS A 24 -7.06 -5.82 -7.47
CA CYS A 24 -6.95 -5.28 -8.82
C CYS A 24 -7.30 -6.33 -9.88
N THR A 25 -7.85 -5.87 -10.99
CA THR A 25 -8.05 -6.70 -12.17
C THR A 25 -6.69 -7.07 -12.77
N ARG A 26 -6.59 -8.21 -13.44
CA ARG A 26 -5.37 -8.61 -14.18
C ARG A 26 -5.27 -7.95 -15.56
N GLU A 27 -5.88 -6.77 -15.69
CA GLU A 27 -5.81 -6.00 -16.92
C GLU A 27 -4.41 -5.38 -17.07
N TYR A 28 -3.87 -5.42 -18.28
CA TYR A 28 -2.58 -4.83 -18.60
C TYR A 28 -2.79 -3.50 -19.34
N ARG A 29 -2.66 -2.39 -18.59
CA ARG A 29 -2.71 -1.01 -19.07
C ARG A 29 -1.60 -0.22 -18.34
N PRO A 30 -0.34 -0.33 -18.79
CA PRO A 30 0.79 0.08 -17.99
C PRO A 30 0.81 1.59 -17.75
N VAL A 31 1.15 2.00 -16.53
CA VAL A 31 1.22 3.41 -16.13
C VAL A 31 2.54 3.72 -15.44
N CYS A 32 3.01 4.95 -15.58
CA CYS A 32 4.18 5.47 -14.89
C CYS A 32 3.71 6.11 -13.59
N ALA A 33 4.19 5.59 -12.46
CA ALA A 33 3.80 6.09 -11.17
C ALA A 33 5.03 6.46 -10.34
N ARG A 34 4.87 7.46 -9.47
CA ARG A 34 5.94 7.99 -8.63
C ARG A 34 5.59 7.87 -7.16
N ARG A 35 6.58 7.46 -6.36
CA ARG A 35 6.53 7.50 -4.91
C ARG A 35 7.84 8.12 -4.40
N HIS A 36 7.76 9.23 -3.69
CA HIS A 36 8.92 10.03 -3.27
C HIS A 36 9.83 10.39 -4.47
N CYS A 37 11.03 9.80 -4.53
CA CYS A 37 12.03 9.99 -5.59
C CYS A 37 12.13 8.77 -6.53
N GLU A 38 11.27 7.76 -6.37
CA GLU A 38 11.23 6.57 -7.22
C GLU A 38 10.12 6.70 -8.27
N LEU A 39 10.47 6.42 -9.52
CA LEU A 39 9.55 6.24 -10.64
C LEU A 39 9.55 4.76 -11.00
N ARG A 40 8.36 4.18 -11.15
CA ARG A 40 8.20 2.78 -11.51
C ARG A 40 7.00 2.60 -12.42
N THR A 41 7.17 1.73 -13.41
CA THR A 41 6.09 1.27 -14.27
C THR A 41 5.28 0.19 -13.56
N PHE A 42 3.97 0.38 -13.52
CA PHE A 42 3.02 -0.59 -12.98
C PHE A 42 2.19 -1.21 -14.11
N PRO A 43 1.73 -2.46 -13.98
CA PRO A 43 0.94 -3.13 -15.02
C PRO A 43 -0.44 -2.49 -15.23
N ASN A 44 -0.99 -1.82 -14.21
CA ASN A 44 -2.18 -0.98 -14.31
C ASN A 44 -2.24 0.08 -13.19
N GLU A 45 -3.16 1.03 -13.32
CA GLU A 45 -3.38 2.10 -12.33
C GLU A 45 -3.75 1.55 -10.94
N CYS A 46 -4.59 0.52 -10.89
CA CYS A 46 -5.03 -0.06 -9.62
C CYS A 46 -3.82 -0.58 -8.82
N GLU A 47 -2.92 -1.31 -9.48
CA GLU A 47 -1.70 -1.87 -8.87
C GLU A 47 -0.74 -0.76 -8.41
N ALA A 48 -0.67 0.37 -9.14
CA ALA A 48 0.09 1.54 -8.71
C ALA A 48 -0.48 2.14 -7.41
N ARG A 49 -1.80 2.35 -7.36
CA ARG A 49 -2.48 2.92 -6.18
C ARG A 49 -2.41 1.98 -4.98
N ALA A 50 -2.57 0.67 -5.20
CA ALA A 50 -2.46 -0.37 -4.18
C ALA A 50 -1.06 -0.42 -3.53
N ALA A 51 -0.02 -0.04 -4.28
CA ALA A 51 1.35 0.05 -3.79
C ALA A 51 1.73 1.44 -3.23
N ASP A 52 0.75 2.33 -3.03
CA ASP A 52 0.93 3.73 -2.59
C ASP A 52 1.75 4.60 -3.58
N TYR A 53 1.66 4.31 -4.88
CA TYR A 53 2.23 5.16 -5.92
C TYR A 53 1.18 6.09 -6.53
N ARG A 54 1.61 7.30 -6.88
CA ARG A 54 0.78 8.27 -7.60
C ARG A 54 1.10 8.20 -9.09
N VAL A 55 0.11 7.89 -9.91
CA VAL A 55 0.26 7.92 -11.38
C VAL A 55 0.60 9.33 -11.84
N VAL A 56 1.62 9.43 -12.71
CA VAL A 56 2.10 10.67 -13.33
C VAL A 56 1.96 10.64 -14.85
N ASP A 57 1.92 9.45 -15.46
CA ASP A 57 1.71 9.26 -16.90
C ASP A 57 0.91 7.96 -17.15
N ASP A 58 0.09 7.96 -18.21
CA ASP A 58 -0.76 6.84 -18.62
C ASP A 58 -0.01 5.79 -19.48
N GLY A 59 1.29 5.97 -19.71
CA GLY A 59 2.20 5.01 -20.31
C GLY A 59 3.34 4.59 -19.37
N PRO A 60 4.23 3.67 -19.79
CA PRO A 60 5.38 3.27 -18.97
C PRO A 60 6.36 4.43 -18.76
N CYS A 61 7.02 4.43 -17.59
CA CYS A 61 8.32 5.09 -17.44
C CYS A 61 9.36 4.30 -18.26
#